data_AF-A0A7X9PEZ0-F1
#
_entry.id   AF-A0A7X9PEZ0-F1
#
_cell.length_a   1.000
_cell.length_b   1.000
_cell.length_c   1.000
_cell.angle_alpha   90.00
_cell.angle_beta   90.00
_cell.angle_gamma   90.00
#
_symmetry.space_group_name_H-M   'P 1'
#
loop_
_entity.id
_entity.type
_entity.pdbx_description
1 polymer ?
#
loop_
_entity_poly.entity_id
_entity_poly.type
_entity_poly.pdbx_seq_one_letter_code
_entity_poly.pdbx_strand_id
1 'polypeptide(L)'
;MGTWISHLRIAEACAERIPELDQTAFVFGSLAPDSGLPNADWSAFDPPREVTHFTTAGGEDHNCRDLDFYREYVQTHPPEQDLAAYSFSLGYFVHLLSDHLWMDIIGLPSRQQFARLFTEQGENEAWTGLKGDWYRLDHLFLRDHPDDPFWQTFLNAEIPTCPLPFLQQAAFAQQMHFIRTFYQNPEPRWFTEEKFLYLSQANLENFIQQASHCCVKILRATRLCPPPAGIESSLLLLPAADLAPLSFPLGD
;
A
#
# COMPACT_ATOMS: atom_id res chain seq x y z
N MET A 1 -4.89 -5.18 -2.96
CA MET A 1 -4.15 -4.31 -2.04
C MET A 1 -2.93 -5.05 -1.53
N GLY A 2 -1.82 -4.34 -1.41
CA GLY A 2 -0.59 -4.83 -0.79
C GLY A 2 -0.77 -5.03 0.71
N THR A 3 0.25 -5.58 1.36
CA THR A 3 0.26 -5.75 2.81
C THR A 3 0.81 -4.49 3.50
N TRP A 4 0.43 -4.26 4.76
CA TRP A 4 0.87 -3.08 5.52
C TRP A 4 2.39 -2.94 5.58
N ILE A 5 3.13 -4.04 5.77
CA ILE A 5 4.59 -3.98 5.81
C ILE A 5 5.16 -3.75 4.41
N SER A 6 4.55 -4.27 3.35
CA SER A 6 4.93 -3.90 1.98
C SER A 6 4.78 -2.39 1.72
N HIS A 7 3.69 -1.78 2.17
CA HIS A 7 3.50 -0.32 2.08
C HIS A 7 4.56 0.45 2.87
N LEU A 8 4.85 0.04 4.11
CA LEU A 8 5.90 0.68 4.92
C LEU A 8 7.27 0.60 4.24
N ARG A 9 7.63 -0.55 3.67
CA ARG A 9 8.91 -0.75 2.99
C ARG A 9 9.03 0.10 1.72
N ILE A 10 7.95 0.23 0.94
CA ILE A 10 7.93 1.12 -0.22
C ILE A 10 8.02 2.59 0.21
N ALA A 11 7.30 2.95 1.27
CA ALA A 11 7.33 4.30 1.83
C ALA A 11 8.75 4.65 2.31
N GLU A 12 9.41 3.77 3.06
CA GLU A 12 10.79 3.95 3.52
C GLU A 12 11.73 4.26 2.36
N ALA A 13 11.73 3.41 1.32
CA ALA A 13 12.54 3.61 0.13
C ALA A 13 12.22 4.93 -0.60
N CYS A 14 10.97 5.38 -0.61
CA CYS A 14 10.61 6.69 -1.16
C CYS A 14 11.18 7.83 -0.30
N ALA A 15 11.06 7.74 1.02
CA ALA A 15 11.49 8.77 1.96
C ALA A 15 13.01 9.00 1.95
N GLU A 16 13.81 7.95 1.73
CA GLU A 16 15.27 8.08 1.52
C GLU A 16 15.63 9.05 0.39
N ARG A 17 14.73 9.22 -0.58
CA ARG A 17 14.92 10.06 -1.77
C ARG A 17 14.21 11.42 -1.66
N ILE A 18 13.51 11.66 -0.55
CA ILE A 18 12.77 12.89 -0.24
C ILE A 18 13.03 13.27 1.23
N PRO A 19 14.24 13.76 1.56
CA PRO A 19 14.67 13.96 2.94
C PRO A 19 13.96 15.12 3.66
N GLU A 20 13.18 15.92 2.93
CA GLU A 20 12.48 17.11 3.42
C GLU A 20 11.20 16.79 4.22
N LEU A 21 10.80 15.52 4.31
CA LEU A 21 9.52 15.09 4.89
C LEU A 21 9.53 15.01 6.42
N ASP A 22 8.37 15.27 7.02
CA ASP A 22 8.07 14.75 8.37
C ASP A 22 7.89 13.23 8.25
N GLN A 23 8.90 12.50 8.70
CA GLN A 23 8.96 11.04 8.58
C GLN A 23 7.81 10.35 9.32
N THR A 24 7.44 10.84 10.50
CA THR A 24 6.35 10.26 11.28
C THR A 24 5.04 10.42 10.55
N ALA A 25 4.72 11.64 10.10
CA ALA A 25 3.50 11.89 9.36
C ALA A 25 3.43 11.08 8.06
N PHE A 26 4.54 10.97 7.34
CA PHE A 26 4.65 10.19 6.10
C PHE A 26 4.41 8.68 6.33
N VAL A 27 5.01 8.09 7.37
CA VAL A 27 4.78 6.70 7.80
C VAL A 27 3.29 6.45 8.01
N PHE A 28 2.63 7.28 8.82
CA PHE A 28 1.20 7.12 9.10
C PHE A 28 0.32 7.34 7.87
N GLY A 29 0.67 8.31 7.02
CA GLY A 29 0.01 8.54 5.75
C GLY A 29 0.03 7.30 4.85
N SER A 30 1.16 6.59 4.79
CA SER A 30 1.34 5.39 3.96
C SER A 30 0.51 4.17 4.38
N LEU A 31 -0.11 4.22 5.56
CA LEU A 31 -1.00 3.17 6.09
C LEU A 31 -2.46 3.63 6.23
N ALA A 32 -2.71 4.92 6.10
CA ALA A 32 -4.02 5.51 6.34
C ALA A 32 -5.16 5.04 5.40
N PRO A 33 -4.93 4.75 4.09
CA PRO A 33 -6.03 4.37 3.20
C PRO A 33 -6.82 3.13 3.65
N ASP A 34 -6.17 2.23 4.39
CA ASP A 34 -6.73 0.98 4.91
C ASP A 34 -7.62 1.16 6.15
N SER A 35 -7.92 2.40 6.53
CA SER A 35 -8.64 2.71 7.78
C SER A 35 -10.16 2.76 7.63
N GLY A 36 -10.72 2.28 6.52
CA GLY A 36 -12.17 2.13 6.40
C GLY A 36 -12.70 1.18 7.47
N LEU A 37 -13.80 1.55 8.14
CA LEU A 37 -14.40 0.70 9.16
C LEU A 37 -15.16 -0.46 8.50
N PRO A 38 -14.77 -1.72 8.71
CA PRO A 38 -15.52 -2.85 8.15
C PRO A 38 -16.88 -2.98 8.83
N ASN A 39 -17.90 -3.38 8.07
CA ASN A 39 -19.14 -3.90 8.63
C ASN A 39 -18.92 -5.29 9.26
N ALA A 40 -19.95 -5.84 9.91
CA ALA A 40 -19.82 -7.05 10.73
C ALA A 40 -19.28 -8.28 9.98
N ASP A 41 -19.54 -8.39 8.68
CA ASP A 41 -19.10 -9.50 7.82
C ASP A 41 -17.97 -9.11 6.87
N TRP A 42 -17.38 -7.91 7.03
CA TRP A 42 -16.28 -7.38 6.24
C TRP A 42 -16.57 -7.24 4.74
N SER A 43 -17.85 -7.25 4.35
CA SER A 43 -18.27 -7.06 2.96
C SER A 43 -18.29 -5.60 2.50
N ALA A 44 -18.31 -4.65 3.43
CA ALA A 44 -18.33 -3.22 3.14
C ALA A 44 -17.54 -2.42 4.17
N PHE A 45 -17.06 -1.24 3.75
CA PHE A 45 -16.24 -0.34 4.55
C PHE A 45 -16.85 1.07 4.59
N ASP A 46 -16.66 1.78 5.70
CA ASP A 46 -17.02 3.19 5.85
C ASP A 46 -15.79 4.04 6.26
N PRO A 47 -15.33 4.99 5.42
CA PRO A 47 -15.78 5.24 4.05
C PRO A 47 -15.49 4.07 3.10
N PRO A 48 -16.20 3.95 1.98
CA PRO A 48 -15.99 2.88 1.01
C PRO A 48 -14.67 3.07 0.24
N ARG A 49 -14.21 2.01 -0.44
CA ARG A 49 -12.92 2.03 -1.17
C ARG A 49 -12.88 3.07 -2.29
N GLU A 50 -14.01 3.42 -2.89
CA GLU A 50 -14.10 4.50 -3.88
C GLU A 50 -13.70 5.86 -3.30
N VAL A 51 -13.85 6.03 -1.98
CA VAL A 51 -13.43 7.23 -1.24
C VAL A 51 -12.00 7.07 -0.75
N THR A 52 -11.67 5.98 -0.06
CA THR A 52 -10.33 5.85 0.55
C THR A 52 -9.24 5.51 -0.47
N HIS A 53 -9.53 4.69 -1.47
CA HIS A 53 -8.56 4.25 -2.49
C HIS A 53 -8.75 4.94 -3.84
N PHE A 54 -9.69 5.90 -3.92
CA PHE A 54 -9.99 6.64 -5.15
C PHE A 54 -10.30 5.73 -6.34
N THR A 55 -10.89 4.55 -6.10
CA THR A 55 -11.27 3.62 -7.16
C THR A 55 -12.53 4.11 -7.89
N THR A 56 -12.72 3.70 -9.14
CA THR A 56 -13.97 3.96 -9.87
C THR A 56 -15.08 3.02 -9.40
N ALA A 57 -16.29 3.55 -9.20
CA ALA A 57 -17.46 2.77 -8.79
C ALA A 57 -17.72 1.56 -9.70
N GLY A 58 -17.75 0.36 -9.12
CA GLY A 58 -17.98 -0.90 -9.86
C GLY A 58 -16.82 -1.35 -10.77
N GLY A 59 -15.65 -0.71 -10.67
CA GLY A 59 -14.44 -1.15 -11.36
C GLY A 59 -13.74 -2.31 -10.65
N GLU A 60 -13.01 -3.13 -11.40
CA GLU A 60 -11.93 -3.93 -10.83
C GLU A 60 -10.86 -2.98 -10.24
N ASP A 61 -10.05 -3.45 -9.28
CA ASP A 61 -9.03 -2.68 -8.53
C ASP A 61 -7.94 -1.99 -9.42
N HIS A 62 -8.10 -1.97 -10.76
CA HIS A 62 -7.21 -1.39 -11.77
C HIS A 62 -7.49 0.07 -12.14
N ASN A 63 -8.64 0.61 -11.75
CA ASN A 63 -9.01 1.99 -12.08
C ASN A 63 -8.93 2.89 -10.84
N CYS A 64 -7.71 3.23 -10.44
CA CYS A 64 -7.44 4.20 -9.37
C CYS A 64 -7.28 5.62 -9.94
N ARG A 65 -7.97 6.59 -9.31
CA ARG A 65 -7.90 8.03 -9.60
C ARG A 65 -6.91 8.72 -8.67
N ASP A 66 -5.72 8.16 -8.52
CA ASP A 66 -4.67 8.63 -7.61
C ASP A 66 -4.27 10.11 -7.87
N LEU A 67 -4.36 10.58 -9.11
CA LEU A 67 -4.08 11.98 -9.46
C LEU A 67 -5.17 12.94 -8.99
N ASP A 68 -6.41 12.49 -8.80
CA ASP A 68 -7.44 13.31 -8.16
C ASP A 68 -7.05 13.57 -6.71
N PHE A 69 -6.64 12.53 -5.98
CA PHE A 69 -6.11 12.67 -4.63
C PHE A 69 -4.89 13.59 -4.58
N TYR A 70 -3.91 13.39 -5.46
CA TYR A 70 -2.71 14.25 -5.51
C TYR A 70 -3.07 15.73 -5.71
N ARG A 71 -3.93 16.04 -6.69
CA ARG A 71 -4.33 17.42 -6.97
C ARG A 71 -5.06 18.06 -5.79
N GLU A 72 -5.95 17.32 -5.14
CA GLU A 72 -6.82 17.85 -4.10
C GLU A 72 -6.15 17.95 -2.72
N TYR A 73 -5.29 16.99 -2.37
CA TYR A 73 -4.76 16.83 -1.00
C TYR A 73 -3.24 17.00 -0.87
N VAL A 74 -2.49 16.95 -1.98
CA VAL A 74 -1.04 17.14 -1.98
C VAL A 74 -0.65 18.47 -2.61
N GLN A 75 -1.10 18.72 -3.86
CA GLN A 75 -0.67 19.88 -4.65
C GLN A 75 -1.15 21.22 -4.07
N THR A 76 -2.36 21.25 -3.51
CA THR A 76 -3.01 22.44 -2.95
C THR A 76 -2.53 22.78 -1.53
N HIS A 77 -1.83 21.86 -0.87
CA HIS A 77 -1.37 21.98 0.52
C HIS A 77 0.16 21.82 0.59
N PRO A 78 0.93 22.81 0.13
CA PRO A 78 2.37 22.69 -0.01
C PRO A 78 3.08 22.66 1.36
N PRO A 79 4.31 22.09 1.43
CA PRO A 79 5.01 21.84 2.69
C PRO A 79 5.31 23.11 3.51
N GLU A 80 5.36 24.29 2.88
CA GLU A 80 5.58 25.57 3.58
C GLU A 80 4.39 25.98 4.46
N GLN A 81 3.19 25.45 4.22
CA GLN A 81 2.00 25.73 5.02
C GLN A 81 1.91 24.81 6.24
N ASP A 82 2.07 23.50 6.00
CA ASP A 82 2.05 22.47 7.03
C ASP A 82 2.83 21.24 6.54
N LEU A 83 4.06 21.10 7.02
CA LEU A 83 4.95 20.02 6.60
C LEU A 83 4.40 18.64 7.01
N ALA A 84 3.75 18.54 8.17
CA ALA A 84 3.23 17.28 8.67
C ALA A 84 2.02 16.84 7.83
N ALA A 85 1.07 17.74 7.58
CA ALA A 85 -0.08 17.44 6.73
C ALA A 85 0.33 17.11 5.28
N TYR A 86 1.28 17.87 4.73
CA TYR A 86 1.85 17.57 3.40
C TYR A 86 2.49 16.18 3.37
N SER A 87 3.34 15.85 4.36
CA SER A 87 4.03 14.56 4.42
C SER A 87 3.06 13.41 4.61
N PHE A 88 2.01 13.58 5.43
CA PHE A 88 0.93 12.61 5.56
C PHE A 88 0.22 12.37 4.23
N SER A 89 -0.23 13.43 3.54
CA SER A 89 -0.89 13.29 2.25
C SER A 89 0.03 12.67 1.20
N LEU A 90 1.33 12.99 1.20
CA LEU A 90 2.28 12.38 0.29
C LEU A 90 2.45 10.87 0.57
N GLY A 91 2.49 10.46 1.84
CA GLY A 91 2.52 9.05 2.24
C GLY A 91 1.27 8.32 1.78
N TYR A 92 0.10 8.94 1.95
CA TYR A 92 -1.18 8.42 1.47
C TYR A 92 -1.17 8.23 -0.05
N PHE A 93 -0.63 9.20 -0.80
CA PHE A 93 -0.49 9.08 -2.24
C PHE A 93 0.41 7.90 -2.62
N VAL A 94 1.56 7.73 -1.96
CA VAL A 94 2.47 6.58 -2.18
C VAL A 94 1.77 5.24 -1.92
N HIS A 95 0.89 5.17 -0.92
CA HIS A 95 0.08 3.98 -0.71
C HIS A 95 -0.80 3.69 -1.93
N LEU A 96 -1.54 4.68 -2.46
CA LEU A 96 -2.40 4.49 -3.63
C LEU A 96 -1.60 3.98 -4.85
N LEU A 97 -0.40 4.52 -5.06
CA LEU A 97 0.52 4.05 -6.11
C LEU A 97 0.92 2.59 -5.89
N SER A 98 1.31 2.27 -4.66
CA SER A 98 1.78 0.94 -4.28
C SER A 98 0.70 -0.11 -4.49
N ASP A 99 -0.54 0.23 -4.16
CA ASP A 99 -1.69 -0.65 -4.32
C ASP A 99 -2.03 -0.94 -5.77
N HIS A 100 -1.98 0.10 -6.61
CA HIS A 100 -2.19 -0.05 -8.05
C HIS A 100 -1.07 -0.92 -8.67
N LEU A 101 0.19 -0.63 -8.33
CA LEU A 101 1.33 -1.43 -8.76
C LEU A 101 1.21 -2.89 -8.27
N TRP A 102 0.76 -3.10 -7.03
CA TRP A 102 0.53 -4.44 -6.49
C TRP A 102 -0.49 -5.21 -7.33
N MET A 103 -1.60 -4.57 -7.68
CA MET A 103 -2.64 -5.22 -8.46
C MET A 103 -2.17 -5.63 -9.85
N ASP A 104 -1.39 -4.79 -10.52
CA ASP A 104 -0.89 -5.07 -11.87
C ASP A 104 0.27 -6.08 -11.89
N ILE A 105 1.16 -6.02 -10.90
CA ILE A 105 2.40 -6.82 -10.88
C ILE A 105 2.22 -8.14 -10.11
N ILE A 106 1.37 -8.18 -9.07
CA ILE A 106 1.14 -9.36 -8.23
C ILE A 106 -0.29 -9.86 -8.36
N GLY A 107 -1.30 -9.00 -8.18
CA GLY A 107 -2.70 -9.39 -8.08
C GLY A 107 -3.23 -10.11 -9.32
N LEU A 108 -3.24 -9.43 -10.47
CA LEU A 108 -3.68 -10.00 -11.74
C LEU A 108 -2.84 -11.21 -12.17
N PRO A 109 -1.49 -11.15 -12.15
CA PRO A 109 -0.66 -12.31 -12.42
C PRO A 109 -0.97 -13.51 -11.52
N SER A 110 -1.24 -13.30 -10.23
CA SER A 110 -1.64 -14.37 -9.30
C SER A 110 -2.99 -14.97 -9.69
N ARG A 111 -3.99 -14.13 -10.01
CA ARG A 111 -5.30 -14.59 -10.47
C ARG A 111 -5.21 -15.42 -11.76
N GLN A 112 -4.33 -15.03 -12.68
CA GLN A 112 -4.08 -15.77 -13.91
C GLN A 112 -3.36 -17.11 -13.65
N GLN A 113 -2.27 -17.09 -12.87
CA GLN A 113 -1.48 -18.29 -12.55
C GLN A 113 -2.32 -19.32 -11.78
N PHE A 114 -3.15 -18.85 -10.86
CA PHE A 114 -3.97 -19.70 -9.99
C PHE A 114 -5.45 -19.71 -10.39
N ALA A 115 -5.79 -19.44 -11.66
CA ALA A 115 -7.18 -19.33 -12.13
C ALA A 115 -8.09 -20.51 -11.75
N ARG A 116 -7.51 -21.73 -11.67
CA ARG A 116 -8.21 -22.93 -11.22
C ARG A 116 -8.67 -22.82 -9.75
N LEU A 117 -7.82 -22.31 -8.86
CA LEU A 117 -8.13 -22.07 -7.45
C LEU A 117 -9.34 -21.13 -7.32
N PHE A 118 -9.33 -20.03 -8.07
CA PHE A 118 -10.43 -19.05 -8.11
C PHE A 118 -11.74 -19.66 -8.62
N THR A 119 -11.66 -20.51 -9.64
CA THR A 119 -12.85 -21.17 -10.21
C THR A 119 -13.43 -22.23 -9.27
N GLU A 120 -12.58 -22.98 -8.57
CA GLU A 120 -13.00 -24.12 -7.73
C GLU A 120 -13.39 -23.70 -6.30
N GLN A 121 -12.72 -22.72 -5.71
CA GLN A 121 -12.93 -22.30 -4.31
C GLN A 121 -13.68 -20.97 -4.16
N GLY A 122 -13.80 -20.19 -5.24
CA GLY A 122 -14.38 -18.85 -5.22
C GLY A 122 -13.38 -17.76 -4.82
N GLU A 123 -13.73 -16.50 -5.13
CA GLU A 123 -12.85 -15.33 -4.98
C GLU A 123 -12.32 -15.16 -3.55
N ASN A 124 -13.22 -15.19 -2.55
CA ASN A 124 -12.83 -14.90 -1.15
C ASN A 124 -11.86 -15.93 -0.59
N GLU A 125 -12.11 -17.22 -0.83
CA GLU A 125 -11.26 -18.30 -0.30
C GLU A 125 -9.90 -18.31 -1.01
N ALA A 126 -9.89 -18.15 -2.34
CA ALA A 126 -8.66 -18.07 -3.12
C ALA A 126 -7.79 -16.89 -2.66
N TRP A 127 -8.36 -15.69 -2.52
CA TRP A 127 -7.61 -14.53 -2.01
C TRP A 127 -7.13 -14.72 -0.59
N THR A 128 -7.90 -15.39 0.28
CA THR A 128 -7.48 -15.70 1.65
C THR A 128 -6.24 -16.61 1.65
N GLY A 129 -6.22 -17.64 0.79
CA GLY A 129 -5.06 -18.51 0.62
C GLY A 129 -3.82 -17.77 0.14
N LEU A 130 -3.95 -16.95 -0.91
CA LEU A 130 -2.86 -16.15 -1.47
C LEU A 130 -2.29 -15.16 -0.44
N LYS A 131 -3.18 -14.43 0.26
CA LYS A 131 -2.79 -13.48 1.32
C LYS A 131 -2.08 -14.16 2.50
N GLY A 132 -2.29 -15.46 2.70
CA GLY A 132 -1.56 -16.24 3.69
C GLY A 132 -0.05 -16.14 3.52
N ASP A 133 0.44 -16.29 2.29
CA ASP A 133 1.88 -16.12 2.00
C ASP A 133 2.32 -14.67 2.18
N TRP A 134 1.50 -13.71 1.75
CA TRP A 134 1.85 -12.28 1.81
C TRP A 134 2.04 -11.81 3.26
N TYR A 135 1.09 -12.11 4.15
CA TYR A 135 1.22 -11.77 5.57
C TYR A 135 2.28 -12.61 6.29
N ARG A 136 2.51 -13.85 5.85
CA ARG A 136 3.63 -14.65 6.37
C ARG A 136 4.97 -13.98 6.05
N LEU A 137 5.14 -13.45 4.84
CA LEU A 137 6.34 -12.70 4.44
C LEU A 137 6.52 -11.43 5.28
N ASP A 138 5.45 -10.69 5.58
CA ASP A 138 5.53 -9.54 6.49
C ASP A 138 6.07 -9.92 7.87
N HIS A 139 5.51 -10.98 8.48
CA HIS A 139 5.93 -11.43 9.80
C HIS A 139 7.39 -11.91 9.81
N LEU A 140 7.84 -12.57 8.73
CA LEU A 140 9.23 -12.98 8.58
C LEU A 140 10.15 -11.77 8.42
N PHE A 141 9.76 -10.77 7.62
CA PHE A 141 10.51 -9.53 7.49
C PHE A 141 10.67 -8.83 8.84
N LEU A 142 9.59 -8.63 9.60
CA LEU A 142 9.68 -7.96 10.90
C LEU A 142 10.46 -8.76 11.95
N ARG A 143 10.44 -10.10 11.88
CA ARG A 143 11.27 -10.97 12.72
C ARG A 143 12.76 -10.76 12.42
N ASP A 144 13.11 -10.67 11.15
CA ASP A 144 14.50 -10.59 10.69
C ASP A 144 15.05 -9.15 10.71
N HIS A 145 14.15 -8.16 10.70
CA HIS A 145 14.43 -6.72 10.70
C HIS A 145 13.67 -6.01 11.84
N PRO A 146 13.90 -6.37 13.12
CA PRO A 146 13.16 -5.77 14.22
C PRO A 146 13.45 -4.27 14.37
N ASP A 147 14.63 -3.81 13.95
CA ASP A 147 15.07 -2.41 14.05
C ASP A 147 14.76 -1.59 12.77
N ASP A 148 13.90 -2.09 11.88
CA ASP A 148 13.46 -1.36 10.68
C ASP A 148 12.97 0.06 11.06
N PRO A 149 13.56 1.13 10.49
CA PRO A 149 13.29 2.51 10.90
C PRO A 149 11.82 2.92 10.80
N PHE A 150 11.13 2.52 9.72
CA PHE A 150 9.74 2.89 9.48
C PHE A 150 8.81 2.10 10.39
N TRP A 151 9.09 0.81 10.60
CA TRP A 151 8.40 -0.01 11.58
C TRP A 151 8.57 0.53 13.01
N GLN A 152 9.79 0.88 13.41
CA GLN A 152 10.06 1.45 14.74
C GLN A 152 9.40 2.82 14.92
N THR A 153 9.39 3.65 13.89
CA THR A 153 8.65 4.93 13.91
C THR A 153 7.16 4.66 14.10
N PHE A 154 6.58 3.76 13.29
CA PHE A 154 5.17 3.41 13.37
C PHE A 154 4.79 2.81 14.72
N LEU A 155 5.63 1.98 15.33
CA LEU A 155 5.34 1.36 16.62
C LEU A 155 5.33 2.36 17.77
N ASN A 156 6.30 3.26 17.80
CA ASN A 156 6.62 4.05 19.00
C ASN A 156 6.04 5.46 18.98
N ALA A 157 5.74 6.02 17.80
CA ALA A 157 5.18 7.36 17.69
C ALA A 157 3.73 7.44 18.19
N GLU A 158 3.30 8.62 18.62
CA GLU A 158 1.88 8.89 18.84
C GLU A 158 1.13 8.86 17.51
N ILE A 159 -0.10 8.35 17.51
CA ILE A 159 -0.95 8.37 16.31
C ILE A 159 -1.32 9.84 16.03
N PRO A 160 -0.96 10.39 14.87
CA PRO A 160 -1.19 11.79 14.56
C PRO A 160 -2.69 12.07 14.32
N THR A 161 -3.04 13.35 14.28
CA THR A 161 -4.34 13.76 13.72
C THR A 161 -4.31 13.57 12.22
N CYS A 162 -5.33 12.92 11.66
CA CYS A 162 -5.50 12.74 10.24
C CYS A 162 -5.91 14.09 9.61
N PRO A 163 -5.14 14.62 8.64
CA PRO A 163 -5.47 15.88 7.99
C PRO A 163 -6.55 15.73 6.90
N LEU A 164 -6.94 14.51 6.54
CA LEU A 164 -7.85 14.24 5.43
C LEU A 164 -9.31 14.25 5.90
N PRO A 165 -10.17 15.14 5.36
CA PRO A 165 -11.52 15.38 5.88
C PRO A 165 -12.48 14.21 5.65
N PHE A 166 -12.18 13.33 4.69
CA PHE A 166 -13.01 12.17 4.39
C PHE A 166 -12.69 10.97 5.29
N LEU A 167 -11.56 10.97 6.02
CA LEU A 167 -11.18 9.86 6.88
C LEU A 167 -11.47 10.19 8.35
N GLN A 168 -12.30 9.39 9.00
CA GLN A 168 -12.67 9.62 10.39
C GLN A 168 -11.47 9.34 11.32
N GLN A 169 -11.14 10.28 12.20
CA GLN A 169 -10.01 10.13 13.14
C GLN A 169 -10.10 8.85 13.99
N ALA A 170 -11.30 8.50 14.45
CA ALA A 170 -11.51 7.30 15.27
C ALA A 170 -11.23 6.02 14.48
N ALA A 171 -11.65 5.97 13.21
CA ALA A 171 -11.40 4.84 12.32
C ALA A 171 -9.91 4.69 12.01
N PHE A 172 -9.25 5.81 11.68
CA PHE A 172 -7.80 5.87 11.50
C PHE A 172 -7.04 5.35 12.73
N ALA A 173 -7.34 5.88 13.92
CA ALA A 173 -6.67 5.44 15.15
C ALA A 173 -6.93 3.96 15.46
N GLN A 174 -8.16 3.48 15.29
CA GLN A 174 -8.51 2.07 15.47
C GLN A 174 -7.68 1.18 14.55
N GLN A 175 -7.54 1.54 13.27
CA GLN A 175 -6.75 0.77 12.32
C GLN A 175 -5.27 0.75 12.69
N MET A 176 -4.69 1.89 13.08
CA MET A 176 -3.28 1.92 13.50
C MET A 176 -3.04 1.03 14.73
N HIS A 177 -3.97 1.03 15.70
CA HIS A 177 -3.90 0.11 16.84
C HIS A 177 -4.05 -1.35 16.44
N PHE A 178 -4.93 -1.65 15.49
CA PHE A 178 -5.11 -3.00 14.96
C PHE A 178 -3.81 -3.52 14.31
N ILE A 179 -3.21 -2.74 13.40
CA ILE A 179 -1.96 -3.09 12.71
C ILE A 179 -0.84 -3.35 13.73
N ARG A 180 -0.65 -2.45 14.72
CA ARG A 180 0.32 -2.65 15.81
C ARG A 180 0.09 -3.98 16.54
N THR A 181 -1.16 -4.23 16.96
CA THR A 181 -1.51 -5.44 17.70
C THR A 181 -1.25 -6.70 16.88
N PHE A 182 -1.62 -6.69 15.60
CA PHE A 182 -1.48 -7.81 14.67
C PHE A 182 -0.02 -8.24 14.52
N TYR A 183 0.90 -7.29 14.34
CA TYR A 183 2.32 -7.62 14.15
C TYR A 183 3.12 -7.77 15.46
N GLN A 184 2.69 -7.14 16.56
CA GLN A 184 3.36 -7.31 17.87
C GLN A 184 2.99 -8.62 18.57
N ASN A 185 1.87 -9.26 18.19
CA ASN A 185 1.41 -10.53 18.78
C ASN A 185 1.26 -11.60 17.68
N PRO A 186 2.34 -11.96 16.97
CA PRO A 186 2.23 -12.87 15.84
C PRO A 186 1.86 -14.28 16.32
N GLU A 187 0.87 -14.89 15.67
CA GLU A 187 0.53 -16.28 15.89
C GLU A 187 1.64 -17.23 15.39
N PRO A 188 1.89 -18.38 16.03
CA PRO A 188 2.93 -19.33 15.61
C PRO A 188 2.80 -19.82 14.16
N ARG A 189 1.59 -19.79 13.59
CA ARG A 189 1.32 -20.19 12.21
C ARG A 189 2.06 -19.36 11.16
N TRP A 190 2.54 -18.17 11.52
CA TRP A 190 3.32 -17.32 10.61
C TRP A 190 4.79 -17.75 10.48
N PHE A 191 5.28 -18.69 11.29
CA PHE A 191 6.69 -19.07 11.34
C PHE A 191 6.92 -20.55 10.98
N THR A 192 6.09 -21.12 10.11
CA THR A 192 6.29 -22.49 9.61
C THR A 192 7.51 -22.58 8.69
N GLU A 193 8.01 -23.79 8.43
CA GLU A 193 9.08 -24.05 7.42
C GLU A 193 8.51 -24.36 6.03
N GLU A 194 7.21 -24.20 5.84
CA GLU A 194 6.55 -24.49 4.57
C GLU A 194 7.03 -23.52 3.48
N LYS A 195 7.04 -24.02 2.24
CA LYS A 195 7.36 -23.21 1.06
C LYS A 195 6.26 -22.19 0.78
N PHE A 196 6.61 -21.08 0.13
CA PHE A 196 5.62 -20.10 -0.32
C PHE A 196 5.02 -20.54 -1.65
N LEU A 197 3.75 -20.95 -1.63
CA LEU A 197 3.09 -21.50 -2.80
C LEU A 197 2.69 -20.42 -3.83
N TYR A 198 2.38 -19.22 -3.35
CA TYR A 198 1.73 -18.17 -4.12
C TYR A 198 2.63 -16.95 -4.37
N LEU A 199 3.51 -16.62 -3.42
CA LEU A 199 4.48 -15.53 -3.58
C LEU A 199 5.75 -15.82 -2.80
N SER A 200 6.87 -15.99 -3.50
CA SER A 200 8.18 -16.19 -2.87
C SER A 200 8.72 -14.89 -2.29
N GLN A 201 9.60 -15.02 -1.30
CA GLN A 201 10.31 -13.86 -0.75
C GLN A 201 11.08 -13.11 -1.84
N ALA A 202 11.76 -13.80 -2.74
CA ALA A 202 12.53 -13.17 -3.82
C ALA A 202 11.64 -12.33 -4.75
N ASN A 203 10.43 -12.80 -5.07
CA ASN A 203 9.49 -12.06 -5.90
C ASN A 203 8.88 -10.87 -5.15
N LEU A 204 8.59 -11.00 -3.85
CA LEU A 204 8.19 -9.85 -3.04
C LEU A 204 9.31 -8.78 -2.99
N GLU A 205 10.57 -9.17 -2.80
CA GLU A 205 11.71 -8.24 -2.81
C GLU A 205 11.84 -7.50 -4.14
N ASN A 206 11.72 -8.23 -5.26
CA ASN A 206 11.73 -7.64 -6.60
C ASN A 206 10.57 -6.63 -6.76
N PHE A 207 9.37 -6.97 -6.29
CA PHE A 207 8.23 -6.07 -6.32
C PHE A 207 8.50 -4.81 -5.49
N ILE A 208 8.98 -4.92 -4.24
CA ILE A 208 9.26 -3.76 -3.39
C ILE A 208 10.26 -2.82 -4.06
N GLN A 209 11.32 -3.34 -4.67
CA GLN A 209 12.30 -2.54 -5.40
C GLN A 209 11.69 -1.84 -6.62
N GLN A 210 10.94 -2.59 -7.44
CA GLN A 210 10.29 -2.05 -8.64
C GLN A 210 9.24 -0.99 -8.27
N ALA A 211 8.38 -1.28 -7.30
CA ALA A 211 7.33 -0.37 -6.87
C ALA A 211 7.91 0.93 -6.27
N SER A 212 8.96 0.82 -5.45
CA SER A 212 9.66 1.99 -4.90
C SER A 212 10.26 2.87 -6.00
N HIS A 213 10.88 2.27 -7.01
CA HIS A 213 11.43 3.00 -8.15
C HIS A 213 10.34 3.72 -8.96
N CYS A 214 9.22 3.04 -9.21
CA CYS A 214 8.04 3.62 -9.87
C CYS A 214 7.47 4.80 -9.08
N CYS A 215 7.25 4.63 -7.78
CA CYS A 215 6.74 5.69 -6.91
C CYS A 215 7.65 6.92 -6.94
N VAL A 216 8.96 6.74 -6.81
CA VAL A 216 9.93 7.86 -6.88
C VAL A 216 9.88 8.59 -8.22
N LYS A 217 9.78 7.86 -9.33
CA LYS A 217 9.65 8.47 -10.67
C LYS A 217 8.38 9.31 -10.77
N ILE A 218 7.26 8.78 -10.31
CA ILE A 218 5.97 9.49 -10.28
C ILE A 218 6.08 10.74 -9.41
N LEU A 219 6.54 10.62 -8.17
CA LEU A 219 6.69 11.75 -7.24
C LEU A 219 7.57 12.88 -7.82
N ARG A 220 8.65 12.51 -8.52
CA ARG A 220 9.51 13.49 -9.23
C ARG A 220 8.77 14.13 -10.41
N ALA A 221 8.08 13.33 -11.22
CA ALA A 221 7.34 13.83 -12.37
C ALA A 221 6.23 14.79 -11.95
N THR A 222 5.44 14.45 -10.93
CA THR A 222 4.32 15.25 -10.44
C THR A 222 4.75 16.52 -9.70
N ARG A 223 5.96 16.54 -9.10
CA ARG A 223 6.56 17.74 -8.52
C ARG A 223 7.10 18.71 -9.57
N LEU A 224 7.71 18.19 -10.64
CA LEU A 224 8.33 19.00 -11.71
C LEU A 224 7.30 19.58 -12.69
N CYS A 225 6.30 18.78 -13.03
CA CYS A 225 5.24 19.14 -13.98
C CYS A 225 3.90 18.80 -13.34
N PRO A 226 2.98 19.76 -13.22
CA PRO A 226 1.60 19.46 -12.85
C PRO A 226 1.06 18.35 -13.76
N PRO A 227 0.44 17.29 -13.20
CA PRO A 227 -0.11 16.21 -14.01
C PRO A 227 -1.09 16.77 -15.05
N PRO A 228 -1.02 16.35 -16.33
CA PRO A 228 -1.93 16.83 -17.37
C PRO A 228 -3.40 16.75 -16.93
N ALA A 229 -4.21 17.72 -17.38
CA ALA A 229 -5.65 17.66 -17.16
C ALA A 229 -6.25 16.48 -17.96
N GLY A 230 -7.13 15.71 -17.34
CA GLY A 230 -7.83 14.58 -17.98
C GLY A 230 -7.14 13.22 -17.88
N ILE A 231 -6.01 13.11 -17.17
CA ILE A 231 -5.50 11.82 -16.70
C ILE A 231 -5.84 11.62 -15.21
N GLU A 232 -6.34 10.44 -14.88
CA GLU A 232 -6.75 10.09 -13.52
C GLU A 232 -5.73 9.21 -12.81
N SER A 233 -4.97 8.39 -13.57
CA SER A 233 -3.93 7.52 -13.02
C SER A 233 -2.53 8.04 -13.31
N SER A 234 -1.69 8.06 -12.28
CA SER A 234 -0.28 8.47 -12.35
C SER A 234 0.62 7.39 -12.96
N LEU A 235 0.18 6.13 -13.03
CA LEU A 235 0.93 5.06 -13.70
C LEU A 235 1.10 5.33 -15.20
N LEU A 236 0.21 6.13 -15.80
CA LEU A 236 0.32 6.61 -17.19
C LEU A 236 1.54 7.52 -17.41
N LEU A 237 2.18 8.00 -16.34
CA LEU A 237 3.42 8.78 -16.38
C LEU A 237 4.67 7.88 -16.47
N LEU A 238 4.52 6.57 -16.28
CA LEU A 238 5.62 5.61 -16.35
C LEU A 238 5.78 5.01 -17.75
N PRO A 239 7.01 4.71 -18.18
CA PRO A 239 7.23 3.89 -19.36
C PRO A 239 6.79 2.44 -19.11
N ALA A 240 6.28 1.77 -20.14
CA ALA A 240 5.78 0.40 -20.04
C ALA A 240 6.80 -0.61 -19.46
N ALA A 241 8.10 -0.37 -19.64
CA ALA A 241 9.16 -1.22 -19.09
C ALA A 241 9.22 -1.21 -17.56
N ASP A 242 8.80 -0.12 -16.91
CA ASP A 242 8.73 -0.04 -15.44
C ASP A 242 7.54 -0.84 -14.86
N LEU A 243 6.57 -1.19 -15.70
CA LEU A 243 5.37 -1.96 -15.34
C LEU A 243 5.47 -3.44 -15.78
N ALA A 244 6.69 -3.91 -16.11
CA ALA A 244 6.88 -5.29 -16.51
C ALA A 244 6.49 -6.25 -15.35
N PRO A 245 5.77 -7.35 -15.64
CA PRO A 245 5.39 -8.32 -14.61
C PRO A 245 6.61 -9.06 -14.07
N LEU A 246 6.48 -9.64 -12.88
CA LEU A 246 7.49 -10.53 -12.33
C LEU A 246 7.65 -11.81 -13.15
N SER A 247 8.80 -12.47 -12.98
CA SER A 247 9.05 -13.78 -13.59
C SER A 247 8.23 -14.86 -12.90
N PHE A 248 7.61 -15.74 -13.69
CA PHE A 248 6.86 -16.89 -13.18
C PHE A 248 7.78 -18.09 -12.88
N PRO A 249 7.42 -18.96 -11.91
CA PRO A 249 6.27 -18.84 -11.01
C PRO A 249 6.44 -17.73 -9.95
N LEU A 250 5.32 -17.19 -9.45
CA LEU A 250 5.37 -16.21 -8.36
C LEU A 250 5.83 -16.82 -7.02
N GLY A 251 5.49 -18.08 -6.72
CA GLY A 251 5.93 -18.86 -5.55
C GLY A 251 7.14 -19.79 -5.81
N ASP A 252 7.47 -20.63 -4.82
CA ASP A 252 8.59 -21.61 -4.78
C ASP A 252 8.27 -22.99 -5.38
#